data_AF-A0A402V2B0-F1
#
_entry.id   AF-A0A402V2B0-F1
#
_cell.length_a   1.000
_cell.length_b   1.000
_cell.length_c   1.000
_cell.angle_alpha   90.00
_cell.angle_beta   90.00
_cell.angle_gamma   90.00
#
_symmetry.space_group_name_H-M   'P 1'
#
loop_
_entity.id
_entity.type
_entity.pdbx_description
1 polymer ?
#
loop_
_entity_poly.entity_id
_entity_poly.type
_entity_poly.pdbx_seq_one_letter_code
_entity_poly.pdbx_strand_id
1 'polypeptide(L)'
;APGEEAFLIDKQIIMGRHDDEDTLQRVDAVINKKYRHADGTDISISRICWDTGGIDQEIVYQRSKKHGIFRVLPIKGASVYGKPVITMPRSRNQRGVFLCEIGTDTAKEMIYARLKEPP
;
A
#
# COMPACT_ATOMS: atom_id res chain seq x y z
N ALA A 1 1.55 -13.81 15.38
CA ALA A 1 1.07 -15.01 16.08
C ALA A 1 2.09 -16.12 15.85
N PRO A 2 2.09 -17.23 16.63
CA PRO A 2 3.00 -18.34 16.37
C PRO A 2 2.91 -18.77 14.89
N GLY A 3 4.02 -18.68 14.16
CA GLY A 3 4.10 -19.02 12.73
C GLY A 3 3.86 -17.86 11.74
N GLU A 4 3.67 -16.62 12.19
CA GLU A 4 3.64 -15.44 11.30
C GLU A 4 4.96 -14.66 11.41
N GLU A 5 5.54 -14.30 10.26
CA GLU A 5 6.78 -13.51 10.19
C GLU A 5 6.58 -12.27 9.31
N ALA A 6 7.29 -11.20 9.63
CA ALA A 6 7.32 -9.97 8.84
C ALA A 6 8.76 -9.46 8.75
N PHE A 7 9.21 -9.20 7.53
CA PHE A 7 10.57 -8.73 7.25
C PHE A 7 10.52 -7.43 6.46
N LEU A 8 11.35 -6.46 6.85
CA LEU A 8 11.63 -5.30 6.03
C LEU A 8 12.65 -5.69 4.96
N ILE A 9 12.20 -5.77 3.70
CA ILE A 9 13.08 -6.13 2.57
C ILE A 9 13.87 -4.93 2.06
N ASP A 10 13.21 -3.78 1.92
CA ASP A 10 13.80 -2.58 1.33
C ASP A 10 13.08 -1.32 1.83
N LYS A 11 13.81 -0.21 1.90
CA LYS A 11 13.29 1.13 2.18
C LYS A 11 13.80 2.09 1.11
N GLN A 12 12.86 2.63 0.32
CA GLN A 12 13.14 3.61 -0.72
C GLN A 12 12.66 4.99 -0.28
N ILE A 13 13.54 6.00 -0.37
CA ILE A 13 13.20 7.41 -0.11
C ILE A 13 13.39 8.18 -1.41
N ILE A 14 12.31 8.79 -1.90
CA ILE A 14 12.32 9.57 -3.13
C ILE A 14 12.11 11.04 -2.76
N MET A 15 13.14 11.84 -2.99
CA MET A 15 13.08 13.29 -2.76
C MET A 15 12.44 14.00 -3.97
N GLY A 16 11.65 15.03 -3.70
CA GLY A 16 10.95 15.84 -4.71
C GLY A 16 9.56 16.25 -4.26
N ARG A 17 8.86 17.07 -5.05
CA ARG A 17 7.44 17.33 -4.79
C ARG A 17 6.61 16.13 -5.18
N HIS A 18 5.57 15.85 -4.41
CA HIS A 18 4.71 14.68 -4.58
C HIS A 18 3.83 14.74 -5.84
N ASP A 19 3.65 15.93 -6.41
CA ASP A 19 2.85 16.22 -7.61
C ASP A 19 3.71 16.36 -8.89
N ASP A 20 5.04 16.37 -8.77
CA ASP A 20 5.94 16.44 -9.92
C ASP A 20 6.02 15.09 -10.64
N GLU A 21 5.80 15.09 -11.96
CA GLU A 21 5.82 13.88 -12.78
C GLU A 21 7.17 13.16 -12.75
N ASP A 22 8.28 13.90 -12.69
CA ASP A 22 9.64 13.33 -12.55
C ASP A 22 9.81 12.57 -11.21
N THR A 23 9.30 13.12 -10.11
CA THR A 23 9.25 12.41 -8.81
C THR A 23 8.39 11.16 -8.92
N LEU A 24 7.23 11.26 -9.55
CA LEU A 24 6.31 10.13 -9.70
C LEU A 24 6.86 9.05 -10.63
N GLN A 25 7.67 9.38 -11.64
CA GLN A 25 8.37 8.39 -12.48
C GLN A 25 9.42 7.60 -11.68
N ARG A 26 10.10 8.24 -10.73
CA ARG A 26 10.97 7.50 -9.78
C ARG A 26 10.16 6.57 -8.87
N VAL A 27 8.97 6.99 -8.43
CA VAL A 27 8.06 6.11 -7.68
C VAL A 27 7.61 4.94 -8.55
N ASP A 28 7.29 5.19 -9.82
CA ASP A 28 6.92 4.16 -10.79
C ASP A 28 8.03 3.12 -11.00
N ALA A 29 9.29 3.55 -10.97
CA ALA A 29 10.44 2.65 -11.02
C ALA A 29 10.50 1.73 -9.79
N VAL A 30 10.21 2.26 -8.59
CA VAL A 30 10.12 1.45 -7.36
C VAL A 30 8.96 0.47 -7.44
N ILE A 31 7.78 0.90 -7.91
CA ILE A 31 6.60 0.04 -8.10
C ILE A 31 6.94 -1.17 -9.01
N ASN A 32 7.78 -0.96 -10.01
CA ASN A 32 8.18 -1.96 -11.00
C ASN A 32 9.47 -2.71 -10.66
N LYS A 33 10.07 -2.43 -9.50
CA LYS A 33 11.29 -3.11 -9.06
C LYS A 33 11.05 -4.62 -8.92
N LYS A 34 12.09 -5.38 -9.30
CA LYS A 34 12.20 -6.81 -9.04
C LYS A 34 13.33 -7.04 -8.04
N TYR A 35 13.16 -8.04 -7.19
CA TYR A 35 14.14 -8.46 -6.20
C TYR A 35 14.67 -9.83 -6.59
N ARG A 36 16.00 -9.95 -6.68
CA ARG A 36 16.67 -11.22 -6.97
C ARG A 36 16.83 -12.00 -5.66
N HIS A 37 16.25 -13.19 -5.61
CA HIS A 37 16.43 -14.13 -4.51
C HIS A 37 17.78 -14.86 -4.63
N ALA A 38 18.28 -15.43 -3.53
CA ALA A 38 19.58 -16.09 -3.47
C ALA A 38 19.68 -17.31 -4.41
N ASP A 39 18.56 -17.96 -4.73
CA ASP A 39 18.47 -19.06 -5.69
C ASP A 39 18.46 -18.62 -7.16
N GLY A 40 18.54 -17.30 -7.43
CA GLY A 40 18.52 -16.75 -8.78
C GLY A 40 17.13 -16.36 -9.29
N THR A 41 16.05 -16.53 -8.54
CA THR A 41 14.69 -16.15 -8.97
C THR A 41 14.46 -14.64 -8.86
N ASP A 42 13.81 -14.04 -9.87
CA ASP A 42 13.32 -12.66 -9.77
C ASP A 42 11.89 -12.62 -9.22
N ILE A 43 11.71 -11.90 -8.11
CA ILE A 43 10.42 -11.70 -7.44
C ILE A 43 9.95 -10.27 -7.71
N SER A 44 8.75 -10.09 -8.25
CA SER A 44 8.14 -8.78 -8.46
C SER A 44 7.23 -8.37 -7.30
N ILE A 45 6.99 -7.07 -7.14
CA ILE A 45 6.00 -6.56 -6.20
C ILE A 45 4.60 -6.84 -6.74
N SER A 46 3.86 -7.71 -6.05
CA SER A 46 2.53 -8.16 -6.46
C SER A 46 1.42 -7.13 -6.21
N ARG A 47 1.48 -6.42 -5.08
CA ARG A 47 0.54 -5.37 -4.69
C ARG A 47 1.22 -4.28 -3.89
N ILE A 48 0.69 -3.07 -4.02
CA ILE A 48 1.14 -1.85 -3.34
C ILE A 48 -0.11 -1.15 -2.83
N CYS A 49 -0.08 -0.76 -1.56
CA CYS A 49 -1.06 0.16 -1.01
C CYS A 49 -0.45 1.56 -1.04
N TRP A 50 -1.13 2.50 -1.70
CA TRP A 50 -0.69 3.88 -1.78
C TRP A 50 -1.69 4.75 -1.05
N ASP A 51 -1.26 5.36 0.05
CA ASP A 51 -2.10 6.24 0.85
C ASP A 51 -2.47 7.51 0.08
N THR A 52 -3.75 7.81 0.08
CA THR A 52 -4.32 9.01 -0.53
C THR A 52 -4.44 10.16 0.45
N GLY A 53 -4.17 9.93 1.74
CA GLY A 53 -4.15 10.97 2.77
C GLY A 53 -3.02 11.98 2.55
N GLY A 54 -3.35 13.27 2.63
CA GLY A 54 -2.35 14.36 2.62
C GLY A 54 -1.80 14.76 1.25
N ILE A 55 -2.29 14.16 0.15
CA ILE A 55 -1.98 14.54 -1.23
C ILE A 55 -3.25 14.58 -2.09
N ASP A 56 -3.17 15.11 -3.31
CA ASP A 56 -4.28 14.97 -4.27
C ASP A 56 -4.49 13.48 -4.62
N GLN A 57 -5.69 12.98 -4.32
CA GLN A 57 -6.05 11.58 -4.54
C GLN A 57 -6.02 11.20 -6.02
N GLU A 58 -6.23 12.17 -6.92
CA GLU A 58 -6.23 11.91 -8.37
C GLU A 58 -4.86 11.41 -8.84
N ILE A 59 -3.76 11.89 -8.23
CA ILE A 59 -2.40 11.39 -8.52
C ILE A 59 -2.33 9.88 -8.31
N VAL A 60 -2.81 9.41 -7.16
CA VAL A 60 -2.81 7.98 -6.79
C VAL A 60 -3.77 7.20 -7.67
N TYR A 61 -4.94 7.74 -8.00
CA TYR A 61 -5.92 7.09 -8.87
C TYR A 61 -5.38 6.90 -10.30
N GLN A 62 -4.66 7.90 -10.82
CA GLN A 62 -4.01 7.81 -12.13
C GLN A 62 -2.89 6.76 -12.11
N ARG A 63 -2.08 6.69 -11.04
CA ARG A 63 -1.06 5.65 -10.88
C ARG A 63 -1.64 4.26 -10.71
N SER A 64 -2.77 4.13 -10.01
CA SER A 64 -3.55 2.89 -9.91
C SER A 64 -3.97 2.39 -11.30
N LYS A 65 -4.54 3.26 -12.13
CA LYS A 65 -4.92 2.92 -13.51
C LYS A 65 -3.71 2.57 -14.38
N LYS A 66 -2.62 3.33 -14.27
CA LYS A 66 -1.37 3.15 -15.04
C LYS A 66 -0.72 1.79 -14.79
N HIS A 67 -0.59 1.38 -13.52
CA HIS A 67 0.13 0.15 -13.15
C HIS A 67 -0.77 -1.08 -12.98
N GLY A 68 -2.08 -0.87 -13.00
CA GLY A 68 -3.10 -1.90 -12.80
C GLY A 68 -3.86 -1.69 -11.50
N ILE A 69 -5.19 -1.59 -11.62
CA ILE A 69 -6.11 -1.22 -10.53
C ILE A 69 -6.16 -2.20 -9.36
N PHE A 70 -5.61 -3.41 -9.52
CA PHE A 70 -5.45 -4.41 -8.45
C PHE A 70 -4.01 -4.53 -7.94
N ARG A 71 -3.05 -3.90 -8.63
CA ARG A 71 -1.63 -3.90 -8.29
C ARG A 71 -1.30 -2.68 -7.44
N VAL A 72 -1.73 -1.49 -7.83
CA VAL A 72 -1.60 -0.27 -7.02
C VAL A 72 -2.97 0.10 -6.50
N LEU A 73 -3.20 -0.14 -5.21
CA LEU A 73 -4.46 0.10 -4.52
C LEU A 73 -4.39 1.45 -3.80
N PRO A 74 -5.24 2.42 -4.16
CA PRO A 74 -5.44 3.62 -3.36
C PRO A 74 -6.05 3.22 -2.02
N ILE A 75 -5.45 3.66 -0.92
CA ILE A 75 -5.97 3.42 0.43
C ILE A 75 -6.30 4.73 1.14
N LYS A 76 -7.19 4.68 2.12
CA LYS A 76 -7.43 5.75 3.09
C LYS A 76 -7.84 5.15 4.43
N GLY A 77 -7.59 5.87 5.52
CA GLY A 77 -8.13 5.52 6.83
C GLY A 77 -9.66 5.56 6.84
N ALA A 78 -10.28 4.57 7.48
CA ALA A 78 -11.70 4.57 7.76
C ALA A 78 -12.03 5.64 8.81
N SER A 79 -13.11 6.39 8.59
CA SER A 79 -13.63 7.37 9.55
C SER A 79 -14.52 6.74 10.63
N VAL A 80 -14.75 5.43 10.57
CA VAL A 80 -15.65 4.69 11.46
C VAL A 80 -14.85 3.63 12.19
N TYR A 81 -15.06 3.55 13.51
CA TYR A 81 -14.44 2.57 14.39
C TYR A 81 -14.92 1.14 14.11
N GLY A 82 -14.08 0.15 14.39
CA GLY A 82 -14.41 -1.27 14.31
C GLY A 82 -14.52 -1.82 12.89
N LYS A 83 -14.04 -1.09 11.87
CA LYS A 83 -13.94 -1.64 10.50
C LYS A 83 -12.84 -2.70 10.44
N PRO A 84 -12.98 -3.71 9.56
CA PRO A 84 -11.89 -4.64 9.27
C PRO A 84 -10.60 -3.91 8.87
N VAL A 85 -9.44 -4.54 9.07
CA VAL A 85 -8.11 -3.99 8.74
C VAL A 85 -8.08 -3.42 7.32
N ILE A 86 -8.67 -4.12 6.35
CA ILE A 86 -8.91 -3.61 5.00
C ILE A 86 -10.31 -4.01 4.53
N THR A 87 -11.02 -3.06 3.94
CA THR A 87 -12.29 -3.31 3.25
C THR A 87 -12.11 -3.05 1.76
N MET A 88 -12.09 -4.11 0.95
CA MET A 88 -12.04 -4.00 -0.51
C MET A 88 -13.45 -3.68 -1.05
N PRO A 89 -13.65 -2.57 -1.77
CA PRO A 89 -14.96 -2.26 -2.35
C PRO A 89 -15.32 -3.25 -3.46
N ARG A 90 -16.62 -3.58 -3.56
CA ARG A 90 -17.13 -4.50 -4.60
C ARG A 90 -17.15 -3.88 -6.00
N SER A 91 -17.27 -2.57 -6.08
CA SER A 91 -17.34 -1.80 -7.31
C SER A 91 -16.29 -0.70 -7.32
N ARG A 92 -15.94 -0.27 -8.52
CA ARG A 92 -15.06 0.89 -8.73
C ARG A 92 -15.78 2.17 -8.36
N ASN A 93 -15.05 3.17 -7.90
CA ASN A 93 -15.58 4.53 -7.74
C ASN A 93 -15.77 5.21 -9.11
N GLN A 94 -16.28 6.44 -9.10
CA GLN A 94 -16.47 7.25 -10.32
C GLN A 94 -15.17 7.51 -11.10
N ARG A 95 -14.01 7.40 -10.43
CA ARG A 95 -12.67 7.56 -11.03
C ARG A 95 -12.10 6.25 -11.59
N GLY A 96 -12.85 5.15 -11.50
CA GLY A 96 -12.50 3.85 -12.08
C GLY A 96 -11.55 3.00 -11.25
N VAL A 97 -11.36 3.31 -9.95
CA VAL A 97 -10.45 2.58 -9.05
C VAL A 97 -11.17 1.98 -7.85
N PHE A 98 -10.52 1.02 -7.20
CA PHE A 98 -10.98 0.45 -5.93
C PHE A 98 -10.29 1.18 -4.77
N LEU A 99 -10.94 2.22 -4.23
CA LEU A 99 -10.46 2.92 -3.05
C LEU A 99 -10.75 2.07 -1.80
N CYS A 100 -9.69 1.53 -1.19
CA CYS A 100 -9.82 0.67 -0.03
C CYS A 100 -9.80 1.48 1.27
N GLU A 101 -10.68 1.12 2.21
CA GLU A 101 -10.68 1.72 3.54
C GLU A 101 -9.92 0.83 4.52
N ILE A 102 -9.05 1.45 5.33
CA ILE A 102 -8.25 0.81 6.34
C ILE A 102 -8.85 1.10 7.72
N GLY A 103 -9.32 0.07 8.43
CA GLY A 103 -9.69 0.16 9.83
C GLY A 103 -8.46 0.34 10.71
N THR A 104 -7.97 1.58 10.81
CA THR A 104 -6.66 1.86 11.43
C THR A 104 -6.60 1.53 12.92
N ASP A 105 -7.72 1.67 13.62
CA ASP A 105 -7.93 1.27 15.01
C ASP A 105 -7.79 -0.24 15.18
N THR A 106 -8.58 -1.03 14.46
CA THR A 106 -8.52 -2.50 14.43
C THR A 106 -7.12 -3.00 14.07
N ALA A 107 -6.49 -2.38 13.05
CA ALA A 107 -5.15 -2.74 12.62
C ALA A 107 -4.12 -2.50 13.72
N LYS A 108 -4.17 -1.32 14.37
CA LYS A 108 -3.28 -0.98 15.48
C LYS A 108 -3.47 -1.95 16.65
N GLU A 109 -4.70 -2.18 17.10
CA GLU A 109 -4.99 -3.10 18.20
C GLU A 109 -4.45 -4.51 17.92
N MET A 110 -4.71 -5.03 16.72
CA MET A 110 -4.24 -6.34 16.31
C MET A 110 -2.71 -6.43 16.27
N ILE A 111 -2.03 -5.41 15.72
CA ILE A 111 -0.56 -5.36 15.66
C ILE A 111 0.01 -5.24 17.08
N TYR A 112 -0.51 -4.34 17.92
CA TYR A 112 -0.06 -4.18 19.30
C TYR A 112 -0.26 -5.43 20.14
N ALA A 113 -1.39 -6.14 19.98
CA ALA A 113 -1.62 -7.41 20.65
C ALA A 113 -0.61 -8.49 20.23
N ARG A 114 -0.12 -8.45 18.98
CA ARG A 114 0.90 -9.38 18.46
C ARG A 114 2.33 -9.01 18.86
N LEU A 115 2.60 -7.71 19.07
CA LEU A 115 3.92 -7.19 19.46
C LEU A 115 4.16 -7.21 20.97
N LYS A 116 3.12 -7.31 21.80
CA LYS A 116 3.30 -7.52 23.24
C LYS A 116 4.04 -8.85 23.45
N GLU A 117 5.25 -8.77 23.98
CA GLU A 117 5.95 -9.93 24.54
C GLU A 117 5.05 -10.59 25.60
N PRO A 118 5.05 -11.93 25.71
CA PRO A 118 4.50 -12.57 26.90
C PRO A 118 5.28 -12.06 28.14
N PRO A 119 4.62 -11.96 29.31
CA PRO A 119 5.29 -11.55 30.55
C PRO A 119 6.48 -12.45 30.92
#